data_AF-A0A5C3QEA8-F1
#
_entry.id   AF-A0A5C3QEA8-F1
#
_cell.length_a   1.000
_cell.length_b   1.000
_cell.length_c   1.000
_cell.angle_alpha   90.00
_cell.angle_beta   90.00
_cell.angle_gamma   90.00
#
_symmetry.space_group_name_H-M   'P 1'
#
loop_
_entity.id
_entity.type
_entity.pdbx_description
1 polymer ?
#
loop_
_entity_poly.entity_id
_entity_poly.type
_entity_poly.pdbx_seq_one_letter_code
_entity_poly.pdbx_strand_id
1 'polypeptide(L)'
;MERSPSTLEHLLGILWPHRARWGSFSLGSLHSRFGQWLGKAQQTPCKPMPLLHSLSLPMAPLNAPDATRMFSLFRDTPSLTNLLLEGFPTIGTPIFATQNLDWSNLHTVTLTERCFHVHHALRSLLTVFTHTTLLRSDL
;
A
#
# COMPACT_ATOMS: atom_id res chain seq x y z
N MET A 1 -24.06 7.90 -8.13
CA MET A 1 -23.41 8.03 -9.47
C MET A 1 -22.14 7.19 -9.42
N GLU A 2 -22.28 5.87 -9.54
CA GLU A 2 -21.15 4.93 -9.50
C GLU A 2 -20.34 5.09 -10.79
N ARG A 3 -19.11 5.59 -10.68
CA ARG A 3 -18.18 5.62 -11.81
C ARG A 3 -17.80 4.17 -12.14
N SER A 4 -18.02 3.75 -13.38
CA SER A 4 -17.67 2.42 -13.85
C SER A 4 -16.19 2.11 -13.53
N PRO A 5 -15.88 0.99 -12.85
CA PRO A 5 -14.54 0.66 -12.36
C PRO A 5 -13.48 0.53 -13.47
N SER A 6 -13.89 0.32 -14.72
CA SER A 6 -13.00 0.30 -15.90
C SER A 6 -12.33 1.64 -16.20
N THR A 7 -12.96 2.76 -15.82
CA THR A 7 -12.42 4.10 -16.08
C THR A 7 -11.23 4.41 -15.17
N LEU A 8 -11.26 3.93 -13.92
CA LEU A 8 -10.22 4.21 -12.94
C LEU A 8 -8.90 3.49 -13.28
N GLU A 9 -8.97 2.24 -13.73
CA GLU A 9 -7.79 1.51 -14.21
C GLU A 9 -7.15 2.15 -15.43
N HIS A 10 -7.98 2.63 -16.36
CA HIS A 10 -7.51 3.30 -17.55
C HIS A 10 -6.81 4.62 -17.21
N LEU A 11 -7.41 5.42 -16.33
CA LEU A 11 -6.81 6.63 -15.81
C LEU A 11 -5.50 6.35 -15.06
N LEU A 12 -5.47 5.32 -14.21
CA LEU A 12 -4.23 4.92 -13.55
C LEU A 12 -3.16 4.50 -14.54
N GLY A 13 -3.50 3.75 -15.59
CA GLY A 13 -2.57 3.40 -16.66
C GLY A 13 -1.96 4.62 -17.34
N ILE A 14 -2.76 5.67 -17.57
CA ILE A 14 -2.31 6.93 -18.18
C ILE A 14 -1.45 7.75 -17.20
N LEU A 15 -1.82 7.78 -15.92
CA LEU A 15 -1.19 8.67 -14.93
C LEU A 15 0.03 8.03 -14.24
N TRP A 16 0.14 6.70 -14.21
CA TRP A 16 1.22 5.97 -13.54
C TRP A 16 2.63 6.32 -14.03
N PRO A 17 2.87 6.59 -15.33
CA PRO A 17 4.17 7.12 -15.81
C PRO A 17 4.57 8.45 -15.17
N HIS A 18 3.61 9.23 -14.66
CA HIS A 18 3.80 10.54 -14.03
C HIS A 18 3.83 10.50 -12.50
N ARG A 19 3.86 9.30 -11.90
CA ARG A 19 3.77 9.10 -10.44
C ARG A 19 4.85 9.79 -9.61
N ALA A 20 5.98 10.17 -10.20
CA ALA A 20 7.02 10.93 -9.51
C ALA A 20 6.54 12.29 -8.96
N ARG A 21 5.42 12.81 -9.48
CA ARG A 21 4.81 14.07 -9.06
C ARG A 21 3.69 13.90 -8.02
N TRP A 22 3.38 12.67 -7.64
CA TRP A 22 2.25 12.41 -6.75
C TRP A 22 2.66 12.71 -5.31
N GLY A 23 1.87 13.57 -4.66
CA GLY A 23 1.98 13.84 -3.23
C GLY A 23 1.28 12.78 -2.38
N SER A 24 0.12 12.33 -2.83
CA SER A 24 -0.68 11.31 -2.17
C SER A 24 -1.20 10.30 -3.18
N PHE A 25 -1.31 9.04 -2.75
CA PHE A 25 -1.88 7.97 -3.56
C PHE A 25 -2.70 7.00 -2.71
N SER A 26 -3.89 6.62 -3.18
CA SER A 26 -4.74 5.64 -2.51
C SER A 26 -5.22 4.56 -3.49
N LEU A 27 -5.05 3.31 -3.07
CA LEU A 27 -5.47 2.11 -3.80
C LEU A 27 -6.77 1.50 -3.25
N GLY A 28 -7.37 2.10 -2.22
CA GLY A 28 -8.57 1.56 -1.54
C GLY A 28 -9.78 1.35 -2.46
N SER A 29 -9.86 2.01 -3.61
CA SER A 29 -10.97 1.82 -4.57
C SER A 29 -10.81 0.64 -5.55
N LEU A 30 -9.67 -0.04 -5.58
CA LEU A 30 -9.33 -1.05 -6.61
C LEU A 30 -9.57 -2.52 -6.20
N HIS A 31 -10.35 -2.76 -5.14
CA HIS A 31 -10.48 -4.07 -4.47
C HIS A 31 -10.68 -5.29 -5.39
N SER A 32 -11.45 -5.19 -6.49
CA SER A 32 -11.80 -6.35 -7.33
C SER A 32 -10.85 -6.62 -8.50
N ARG A 33 -9.97 -5.68 -8.86
CA ARG A 33 -9.07 -5.82 -10.04
C ARG A 33 -7.63 -5.40 -9.80
N PHE A 34 -7.28 -5.20 -8.53
CA PHE A 34 -5.94 -4.84 -8.08
C PHE A 34 -4.83 -5.68 -8.72
N GLY A 35 -4.97 -7.01 -8.76
CA GLY A 35 -3.94 -7.89 -9.34
C GLY A 35 -3.67 -7.66 -10.83
N GLN A 36 -4.70 -7.31 -11.61
CA GLN A 36 -4.54 -7.01 -13.05
C GLN A 36 -3.78 -5.70 -13.27
N TRP A 37 -4.10 -4.67 -12.48
CA TRP A 37 -3.39 -3.40 -12.54
C TRP A 37 -1.94 -3.55 -12.05
N LEU A 38 -1.71 -4.30 -10.96
CA LEU A 38 -0.39 -4.51 -10.39
C LEU A 38 0.57 -5.14 -11.41
N GLY A 39 0.10 -6.12 -12.18
CA GLY A 39 0.88 -6.71 -13.27
C GLY A 39 1.31 -5.68 -14.33
N LYS A 40 0.45 -4.72 -14.68
CA LYS A 40 0.79 -3.63 -15.61
C LYS A 40 1.74 -2.60 -15.00
N ALA A 41 1.54 -2.26 -13.72
CA ALA A 41 2.36 -1.30 -13.01
C ALA A 41 3.83 -1.74 -12.92
N GLN A 42 4.10 -3.04 -12.72
CA GLN A 42 5.46 -3.59 -12.68
C GLN A 42 6.18 -3.62 -14.03
N GLN A 43 5.45 -3.62 -15.14
CA GLN A 43 6.05 -3.55 -16.47
C GLN A 43 6.62 -2.15 -16.77
N THR A 44 6.23 -1.13 -16.00
CA THR A 44 6.83 0.19 -16.09
C THR A 44 8.10 0.25 -15.24
N PRO A 45 9.18 0.90 -15.71
CA PRO A 45 10.41 1.01 -14.94
C PRO A 45 10.11 1.65 -13.58
N CYS A 46 10.57 1.04 -12.49
CA CYS A 46 10.49 1.58 -11.14
C CYS A 46 11.29 2.88 -11.08
N LYS A 47 10.61 4.02 -11.23
CA LYS A 47 11.10 5.36 -10.96
C LYS A 47 10.79 5.72 -9.51
N PRO A 48 11.71 6.42 -8.82
CA PRO A 48 11.47 6.92 -7.48
C PRO A 48 10.28 7.88 -7.46
N MET A 49 9.56 7.90 -6.33
CA MET A 49 8.46 8.85 -6.10
C MET A 49 8.87 9.82 -4.98
N PRO A 50 9.69 10.84 -5.28
CA PRO A 50 10.30 11.70 -4.28
C PRO A 50 9.31 12.65 -3.60
N LEU A 51 8.10 12.83 -4.14
CA LEU A 51 7.09 13.74 -3.57
C LEU A 51 6.01 13.02 -2.77
N LEU A 52 6.01 11.68 -2.79
CA LEU A 52 4.95 10.89 -2.17
C LEU A 52 5.12 10.91 -0.65
N HIS A 53 4.21 11.60 0.02
CA HIS A 53 4.18 11.75 1.48
C HIS A 53 3.04 10.97 2.15
N SER A 54 2.04 10.55 1.37
CA SER A 54 0.88 9.80 1.87
C SER A 54 0.52 8.65 0.93
N LEU A 55 0.39 7.46 1.48
CA LEU A 55 0.05 6.24 0.75
C LEU A 55 -1.03 5.45 1.47
N SER A 56 -2.11 5.08 0.77
CA SER A 56 -3.16 4.19 1.25
C SER A 56 -3.17 2.90 0.42
N LEU A 57 -3.00 1.75 1.07
CA LEU A 57 -2.92 0.43 0.46
C LEU A 57 -3.98 -0.53 1.03
N PRO A 58 -4.77 -1.19 0.19
CA PRO A 58 -5.61 -2.30 0.64
C PRO A 58 -4.74 -3.54 0.89
N MET A 59 -5.01 -4.24 2.00
CA MET A 59 -4.29 -5.44 2.42
C MET A 59 -5.10 -6.73 2.19
N ALA A 60 -6.42 -6.64 2.01
CA ALA A 60 -7.30 -7.80 1.76
C ALA A 60 -7.94 -7.82 0.37
N PRO A 61 -8.09 -9.00 -0.27
CA PRO A 61 -7.42 -10.27 -0.01
C PRO A 61 -6.16 -10.37 -0.88
N LEU A 62 -5.08 -9.70 -0.51
CA LEU A 62 -3.82 -9.86 -1.24
C LEU A 62 -3.16 -11.18 -0.85
N ASN A 63 -2.86 -12.00 -1.87
CA ASN A 63 -1.98 -13.13 -1.69
C ASN A 63 -0.54 -12.64 -1.46
N ALA A 64 0.32 -13.55 -0.99
CA ALA A 64 1.74 -13.32 -0.77
C ALA A 64 2.49 -12.61 -1.91
N PRO A 65 2.45 -13.11 -3.16
CA PRO A 65 3.18 -12.49 -4.26
C PRO A 65 2.63 -11.11 -4.62
N ASP A 66 1.32 -10.90 -4.61
CA ASP A 66 0.72 -9.61 -4.95
C ASP A 66 1.01 -8.54 -3.89
N ALA A 67 1.07 -8.93 -2.61
CA ALA A 67 1.55 -8.03 -1.55
C ALA A 67 3.00 -7.58 -1.81
N THR A 68 3.92 -8.52 -2.05
CA THR A 68 5.34 -8.20 -2.35
C THR A 68 5.47 -7.29 -3.57
N ARG A 69 4.74 -7.58 -4.63
CA ARG A 69 4.74 -6.77 -5.85
C ARG A 69 4.19 -5.37 -5.58
N MET A 70 3.12 -5.23 -4.79
CA MET A 70 2.57 -3.93 -4.39
C MET A 70 3.61 -3.08 -3.67
N PHE A 71 4.21 -3.63 -2.63
CA PHE A 71 5.19 -2.92 -1.82
C PHE A 71 6.43 -2.54 -2.64
N SER A 72 6.85 -3.37 -3.59
CA SER A 72 7.98 -3.07 -4.47
C SER A 72 7.78 -1.80 -5.32
N LEU A 73 6.54 -1.43 -5.64
CA LEU A 73 6.24 -0.20 -6.39
C LEU A 73 6.54 1.07 -5.58
N PHE A 74 6.52 0.95 -4.25
CA PHE A 74 6.70 2.05 -3.30
C PHE A 74 8.01 1.94 -2.50
N ARG A 75 8.94 1.09 -2.94
CA ARG A 75 10.25 0.94 -2.28
C ARG A 75 11.04 2.25 -2.28
N ASP A 76 11.03 2.97 -3.39
CA ASP A 76 11.86 4.16 -3.59
C ASP A 76 11.01 5.44 -3.37
N THR A 77 10.51 5.61 -2.13
CA THR A 77 9.62 6.71 -1.70
C THR A 77 10.19 7.49 -0.51
N PRO A 78 11.28 8.26 -0.70
CA PRO A 78 12.06 8.81 0.41
C PRO A 78 11.30 9.84 1.26
N SER A 79 10.24 10.46 0.74
CA SER A 79 9.45 11.44 1.47
C SER A 79 8.18 10.86 2.11
N LEU A 80 8.02 9.54 2.11
CA LEU A 80 6.82 8.90 2.63
C LEU A 80 6.78 8.99 4.16
N THR A 81 5.83 9.79 4.66
CA THR A 81 5.64 9.99 6.11
C THR A 81 4.36 9.37 6.65
N ASN A 82 3.36 9.14 5.80
CA ASN A 82 2.05 8.60 6.20
C ASN A 82 1.69 7.36 5.38
N LEU A 83 1.41 6.26 6.07
CA LEU A 83 0.95 5.01 5.48
C LEU A 83 -0.39 4.60 6.10
N LEU A 84 -1.42 4.42 5.28
CA LEU A 84 -2.70 3.83 5.66
C LEU A 84 -2.77 2.42 5.07
N LEU A 85 -2.97 1.41 5.92
CA LEU A 85 -3.21 0.03 5.50
C LEU A 85 -4.68 -0.31 5.79
N GLU A 86 -5.42 -0.66 4.73
CA GLU A 86 -6.86 -0.92 4.78
C GLU A 86 -7.18 -2.41 4.72
N GLY A 87 -8.01 -2.90 5.63
CA GLY A 87 -8.52 -4.28 5.56
C GLY A 87 -7.42 -5.31 5.81
N PHE A 88 -6.78 -5.26 6.97
CA PHE A 88 -5.71 -6.19 7.33
C PHE A 88 -6.22 -7.66 7.30
N PRO A 89 -5.52 -8.57 6.60
CA PRO A 89 -5.98 -9.94 6.40
C PRO A 89 -5.91 -10.76 7.69
N THR A 90 -6.90 -11.63 7.86
CA THR A 90 -7.13 -12.46 9.05
C THR A 90 -6.06 -13.53 9.26
N ILE A 91 -5.50 -14.12 8.20
CA ILE A 91 -4.54 -15.24 8.30
C ILE A 91 -3.64 -15.26 7.05
N GLY A 92 -2.32 -15.37 7.23
CA GLY A 92 -1.41 -15.90 6.20
C GLY A 92 -0.83 -14.92 5.18
N THR A 93 -1.12 -13.61 5.26
CA THR A 93 -0.46 -12.65 4.36
C THR A 93 0.95 -12.38 4.86
N PRO A 94 1.98 -12.62 4.03
CA PRO A 94 3.35 -12.57 4.48
C PRO A 94 3.77 -11.12 4.76
N ILE A 95 4.09 -10.91 6.03
CA ILE A 95 4.83 -9.79 6.58
C ILE A 95 6.21 -9.62 5.91
N PHE A 96 6.67 -10.61 5.13
CA PHE A 96 7.95 -10.57 4.40
C PHE A 96 8.05 -9.45 3.36
N ALA A 97 6.93 -8.95 2.84
CA ALA A 97 6.95 -7.90 1.84
C ALA A 97 7.39 -6.53 2.38
N THR A 98 7.18 -6.26 3.67
CA THR A 98 7.54 -4.98 4.31
C THR A 98 8.95 -4.97 4.89
N GLN A 99 9.60 -6.13 5.06
CA GLN A 99 10.94 -6.23 5.68
C GLN A 99 12.06 -5.65 4.81
N ASN A 100 11.85 -5.53 3.50
CA ASN A 100 12.84 -5.02 2.55
C ASN A 100 12.61 -3.57 2.12
N LEU A 101 11.73 -2.85 2.82
CA LEU A 101 11.42 -1.45 2.51
C LEU A 101 12.12 -0.55 3.51
N ASP A 102 12.91 0.41 3.01
CA ASP A 102 13.47 1.47 3.83
C ASP A 102 12.40 2.52 4.11
N TRP A 103 11.71 2.30 5.21
CA TRP A 103 10.57 3.10 5.68
C TRP A 103 10.93 3.94 6.91
N SER A 104 12.22 4.26 7.04
CA SER A 104 12.78 5.04 8.14
C SER A 104 12.12 6.41 8.33
N ASN A 105 11.56 7.01 7.27
CA ASN A 105 10.90 8.32 7.31
C ASN A 105 9.41 8.26 7.64
N LEU A 106 8.83 7.06 7.84
CA LEU A 106 7.43 6.96 8.25
C LEU A 106 7.26 7.51 9.67
N HIS A 107 6.27 8.39 9.82
CA HIS A 107 5.87 8.97 11.10
C HIS A 107 4.51 8.45 11.55
N THR A 108 3.60 8.21 10.60
CA THR A 108 2.24 7.80 10.90
C THR A 108 1.90 6.54 10.12
N VAL A 109 1.54 5.49 10.85
CA VAL A 109 0.96 4.28 10.26
C VAL A 109 -0.45 4.13 10.80
N THR A 110 -1.45 4.27 9.92
CA THR A 110 -2.84 4.05 10.26
C THR A 110 -3.29 2.67 9.81
N LEU A 111 -3.90 1.93 10.70
CA LEU A 111 -4.49 0.63 10.40
C LEU A 111 -6.01 0.75 10.54
N THR A 112 -6.74 0.41 9.47
CA THR A 112 -8.19 0.28 9.50
C THR A 112 -8.56 -1.19 9.44
N GLU A 113 -9.13 -1.69 10.53
CA GLU A 113 -9.54 -3.09 10.63
C GLU A 113 -10.90 -3.30 9.96
N ARG A 114 -11.01 -4.36 9.16
CA ARG A 114 -12.31 -4.98 8.88
C ARG A 114 -12.47 -6.34 9.58
N CYS A 115 -11.47 -6.78 10.36
CA CYS A 115 -11.45 -8.11 10.96
C CYS A 115 -10.75 -8.15 12.32
N PHE A 116 -11.46 -8.69 13.32
CA PHE A 116 -11.18 -8.66 14.76
C PHE A 116 -10.08 -9.63 15.28
N HIS A 117 -9.21 -10.18 14.42
CA HIS A 117 -8.37 -11.34 14.79
C HIS A 117 -6.89 -11.25 14.35
N VAL A 118 -6.25 -10.09 14.43
CA VAL A 118 -4.87 -9.91 13.92
C VAL A 118 -3.88 -9.45 15.00
N HIS A 119 -3.53 -10.33 15.94
CA HIS A 119 -2.48 -10.01 16.94
C HIS A 119 -1.05 -10.33 16.45
N HIS A 120 -0.87 -11.40 15.66
CA HIS A 120 0.50 -11.87 15.32
C HIS A 120 1.13 -11.07 14.17
N ALA A 121 0.38 -10.80 13.10
CA ALA A 121 0.92 -10.08 11.94
C ALA A 121 1.19 -8.59 12.23
N LEU A 122 0.36 -7.99 13.08
CA LEU A 122 0.55 -6.62 13.57
C LEU A 122 1.85 -6.50 14.36
N ARG A 123 2.14 -7.45 15.26
CA ARG A 123 3.37 -7.44 16.06
C ARG A 123 4.64 -7.47 15.20
N SER A 124 4.66 -8.28 14.15
CA SER A 124 5.81 -8.35 13.23
C SER A 124 5.90 -7.14 12.29
N LEU A 125 4.78 -6.51 11.93
CA LEU A 125 4.79 -5.25 11.19
C LEU A 125 5.39 -4.12 12.05
N LEU A 126 5.03 -4.07 13.33
CA LEU A 126 5.56 -3.08 14.28
C LEU A 126 7.06 -3.19 14.52
N THR A 127 7.67 -4.37 14.34
CA THR A 127 9.14 -4.49 14.44
C THR A 127 9.88 -3.78 13.31
N VAL A 128 9.22 -3.49 12.18
CA VAL A 128 9.82 -2.74 11.06
C VAL A 128 9.80 -1.23 11.34
N PHE A 129 8.85 -0.76 12.14
CA PHE A 129 8.63 0.65 12.37
C PHE A 129 9.17 1.12 13.72
N THR A 130 10.43 1.52 13.74
CA THR A 130 11.12 1.89 14.99
C THR A 130 10.83 3.32 15.46
N HIS A 131 10.35 4.21 14.59
CA HIS A 131 10.10 5.64 14.88
C HIS A 131 8.69 6.13 14.49
N THR A 132 7.72 5.24 14.34
CA THR A 132 6.36 5.59 13.91
C THR A 132 5.38 5.68 15.07
N THR A 133 4.44 6.62 14.97
CA THR A 133 3.18 6.59 15.71
C THR A 133 2.21 5.67 14.99
N LEU A 134 1.80 4.60 15.69
CA LEU A 134 0.75 3.70 15.22
C LEU A 134 -0.62 4.27 15.62
N LEU A 135 -1.46 4.56 14.64
CA LEU A 135 -2.85 4.94 14.86
C LEU A 135 -3.75 3.78 14.47
N ARG A 136 -4.45 3.20 15.45
CA ARG A 136 -5.53 2.26 15.20
C ARG A 136 -6.83 3.06 15.02
N SER A 137 -7.51 2.84 13.91
CA SER A 137 -8.81 3.46 13.63
C SER A 137 -9.88 2.37 13.61
N ASP A 138 -10.73 2.36 14.63
CA ASP A 138 -11.87 1.43 14.78
C ASP A 138 -13.13 1.95 14.06
N LEU A 139 -12.97 2.42 12.80
CA LEU A 139 -14.06 2.95 11.97
C LEU A 139 -14.71 1.86 11.11
#